data_AF-A0A3C1SE69-F1
#
_entry.id   AF-A0A3C1SE69-F1
#
_cell.length_a   1.000
_cell.length_b   1.000
_cell.length_c   1.000
_cell.angle_alpha   90.00
_cell.angle_beta   90.00
_cell.angle_gamma   90.00
#
_symmetry.space_group_name_H-M   'P 1'
#
loop_
_entity.id
_entity.type
_entity.pdbx_description
1 polymer ?
#
loop_
_entity_poly.entity_id
_entity_poly.type
_entity_poly.pdbx_seq_one_letter_code
_entity_poly.pdbx_strand_id
1 'polypeptide(L)'
;MADDLKKMYKTIVDEHFPAQMEISFTDDGKRQTLFYEKVLWDIAGEQKGLRYGENPGQEAAFYKLVNGNLILGETEMLLPGQYLTSDAELLQSGKHPGKTNITDADNALNILRYFQDKPSVVIVKHNNPCGAACSSSLEDAYHKAYMADRVAA
;
A
#
# COMPACT_ATOMS: atom_id res chain seq x y z
N MET A 1 18.05 17.01 -20.18
CA MET A 1 17.88 16.94 -18.71
C MET A 1 16.44 16.57 -18.31
N ALA A 2 15.39 17.31 -18.72
CA ALA A 2 14.01 16.98 -18.32
C ALA A 2 13.50 15.60 -18.81
N ASP A 3 13.87 15.19 -20.04
CA ASP A 3 13.53 13.87 -20.56
C ASP A 3 14.25 12.73 -19.86
N ASP A 4 15.42 13.01 -19.27
CA ASP A 4 16.21 12.05 -18.52
C ASP A 4 15.58 11.76 -17.16
N LEU A 5 15.12 12.81 -16.48
CA LEU A 5 14.40 12.69 -15.22
C LEU A 5 13.11 11.87 -15.36
N LYS A 6 12.33 12.05 -16.43
CA LYS A 6 11.10 11.27 -16.67
C LYS A 6 11.38 9.78 -16.91
N LYS A 7 12.53 9.42 -17.46
CA LYS A 7 12.92 8.01 -17.67
C LYS A 7 13.22 7.31 -16.35
N MET A 8 13.82 7.99 -15.38
CA MET A 8 14.12 7.43 -14.06
C MET A 8 12.88 6.88 -13.33
N TYR A 9 11.72 7.50 -13.53
CA TYR A 9 10.45 7.05 -12.93
C TYR A 9 9.83 5.82 -13.62
N LYS A 10 10.41 5.33 -14.72
CA LYS A 10 9.94 4.14 -15.44
C LYS A 10 10.82 2.92 -15.20
N THR A 11 12.09 3.11 -14.87
CA THR A 11 13.03 2.03 -14.58
C THR A 11 12.65 1.35 -13.27
N ILE A 12 12.55 0.02 -13.29
CA ILE A 12 12.45 -0.79 -12.08
C ILE A 12 13.88 -0.95 -11.56
N VAL A 13 14.09 -0.59 -10.29
CA VAL A 13 15.36 -0.79 -9.60
C VAL A 13 15.38 -2.23 -9.10
N ASP A 14 16.40 -3.00 -9.49
CA ASP A 14 16.61 -4.32 -8.91
C ASP A 14 16.90 -4.15 -7.42
N GLU A 15 16.19 -4.92 -6.60
CA GLU A 15 16.28 -4.83 -5.13
C GLU A 15 16.92 -6.10 -4.56
N HIS A 16 17.66 -5.93 -3.47
CA HIS A 16 18.48 -7.00 -2.88
C HIS A 16 17.99 -7.46 -1.51
N PHE A 17 16.74 -7.21 -1.16
CA PHE A 17 16.18 -7.60 0.14
C PHE A 17 15.91 -9.11 0.19
N PRO A 18 15.85 -9.74 1.39
CA PRO A 18 15.57 -11.17 1.49
C PRO A 18 14.12 -11.51 1.09
N ALA A 19 13.86 -12.73 0.62
CA ALA A 19 12.51 -13.18 0.29
C ALA A 19 11.58 -13.28 1.51
N GLN A 20 12.16 -13.49 2.69
CA GLN A 20 11.45 -13.61 3.97
C GLN A 20 12.10 -12.69 4.99
N MET A 21 11.30 -12.15 5.91
CA MET A 21 11.75 -11.31 7.01
C MET A 21 11.04 -11.71 8.29
N GLU A 22 11.77 -11.72 9.40
CA GLU A 22 11.20 -12.00 10.73
C GLU A 22 11.47 -10.83 11.67
N ILE A 23 10.46 -10.43 12.44
CA ILE A 23 10.57 -9.42 13.50
C ILE A 23 10.08 -10.04 14.79
N SER A 24 10.90 -10.07 15.83
CA SER A 24 10.54 -10.62 17.14
C SER A 24 10.45 -9.55 18.22
N PHE A 25 9.36 -9.55 18.96
CA PHE A 25 9.17 -8.79 20.20
C PHE A 25 9.32 -9.74 21.38
N THR A 26 10.05 -9.32 22.42
CA THR A 26 10.27 -10.11 23.63
C THR A 26 9.95 -9.26 24.85
N ASP A 27 9.09 -9.76 25.73
CA ASP A 27 8.67 -9.10 26.95
C ASP A 27 8.25 -10.14 28.00
N ASP A 28 8.63 -9.96 29.27
CA ASP A 28 8.33 -10.89 30.39
C ASP A 28 8.50 -12.39 30.08
N GLY A 29 9.58 -12.74 29.37
CA GLY A 29 9.87 -14.12 28.99
C GLY A 29 8.97 -14.70 27.89
N LYS A 30 8.04 -13.91 27.35
CA LYS A 30 7.26 -14.23 26.16
C LYS A 30 7.98 -13.69 24.93
N ARG A 31 7.97 -14.47 23.86
CA ARG A 31 8.46 -14.04 22.55
C ARG A 31 7.34 -14.18 21.53
N GLN A 32 7.10 -13.09 20.82
CA GLN A 32 6.20 -13.06 19.68
C GLN A 32 7.00 -12.76 18.42
N THR A 33 6.88 -13.62 17.41
CA THR A 33 7.54 -13.45 16.10
C THR A 33 6.51 -13.17 15.02
N LEU A 34 6.78 -12.15 14.22
CA LEU A 34 6.06 -11.80 13.01
C LEU A 34 6.85 -12.33 11.81
N PHE A 35 6.17 -13.05 10.92
CA PHE A 35 6.74 -13.62 9.71
C PHE A 35 6.23 -12.86 8.50
N TYR A 36 7.15 -12.39 7.68
CA TYR A 36 6.87 -11.61 6.49
C TYR A 36 7.40 -12.31 5.25
N GLU A 37 6.63 -12.23 4.17
CA GLU A 37 7.03 -12.69 2.85
C GLU A 37 7.06 -11.51 1.89
N LYS A 38 8.08 -11.47 1.03
CA LYS A 38 8.17 -10.43 0.00
C LYS A 38 7.03 -10.59 -1.00
N VAL A 39 6.35 -9.49 -1.29
CA VAL A 39 5.31 -9.41 -2.32
C VAL A 39 5.98 -9.18 -3.67
N LEU A 40 5.69 -10.07 -4.60
CA LEU A 40 6.11 -10.00 -6.00
C LEU A 40 4.86 -10.15 -6.88
N TRP A 41 4.86 -9.46 -8.00
CA TRP A 41 3.82 -9.58 -9.03
C TRP A 41 4.40 -10.23 -10.28
N ASP A 42 3.62 -11.10 -10.93
CA ASP A 42 3.96 -11.61 -12.25
C ASP A 42 3.66 -10.54 -13.30
N ILE A 43 4.68 -10.16 -14.06
CA ILE A 43 4.57 -9.19 -15.14
C ILE A 43 5.21 -9.79 -16.36
N ALA A 44 4.36 -10.24 -17.29
CA ALA A 44 4.80 -10.87 -18.53
C ALA A 44 5.77 -12.05 -18.29
N GLY A 45 5.55 -12.84 -17.22
CA GLY A 45 6.37 -14.00 -16.86
C GLY A 45 7.59 -13.70 -16.00
N GLU A 46 7.79 -12.44 -15.59
CA GLU A 46 8.86 -12.05 -14.66
C GLU A 46 8.26 -11.66 -13.29
N GLN A 47 8.82 -12.19 -12.21
CA GLN A 47 8.44 -11.82 -10.84
C GLN A 47 9.13 -10.52 -10.44
N LYS A 48 8.36 -9.46 -10.17
CA LYS A 48 8.92 -8.14 -9.81
C LYS A 48 8.31 -7.57 -8.53
N GLY A 49 9.17 -7.03 -7.66
CA GLY A 49 8.80 -6.20 -6.51
C GLY A 49 8.59 -4.74 -6.90
N LEU A 50 8.53 -3.81 -5.93
CA LEU A 50 8.29 -2.38 -6.20
C LEU A 50 9.24 -1.78 -7.26
N ARG A 51 8.76 -0.79 -8.01
CA ARG A 51 9.59 -0.12 -9.02
C ARG A 51 10.75 0.69 -8.42
N TYR A 52 10.50 1.39 -7.32
CA TYR A 52 11.47 2.12 -6.49
C TYR A 52 10.78 2.49 -5.16
N GLY A 53 11.57 2.99 -4.21
CA GLY A 53 11.13 3.54 -2.93
C GLY A 53 10.32 4.84 -3.05
N GLU A 54 10.68 5.84 -2.25
CA GLU A 54 10.01 7.15 -2.34
C GLU A 54 10.44 7.94 -3.58
N ASN A 55 11.73 7.86 -3.89
CA ASN A 55 12.35 8.55 -5.02
C ASN A 55 12.99 7.53 -5.98
N PRO A 56 13.11 7.88 -7.27
CA PRO A 56 13.83 7.05 -8.24
C PRO A 56 15.27 6.74 -7.79
N GLY A 57 15.71 5.51 -8.01
CA GLY A 57 17.04 5.03 -7.61
C GLY A 57 17.14 4.56 -6.16
N GLN A 58 16.09 4.72 -5.35
CA GLN A 58 16.01 4.10 -4.02
C GLN A 58 15.44 2.69 -4.15
N GLU A 59 16.20 1.68 -3.72
CA GLU A 59 15.69 0.32 -3.56
C GLU A 59 14.57 0.29 -2.51
N ALA A 60 13.57 -0.57 -2.73
CA ALA A 60 12.53 -0.85 -1.75
C ALA A 60 11.94 -2.24 -1.99
N ALA A 61 11.53 -2.89 -0.91
CA ALA A 61 10.76 -4.13 -0.96
C ALA A 61 9.46 -3.98 -0.19
N PHE A 62 8.41 -4.65 -0.67
CA PHE A 62 7.12 -4.72 -0.02
C PHE A 62 6.92 -6.10 0.56
N TYR A 63 6.42 -6.17 1.79
CA TYR A 63 6.29 -7.40 2.55
C TYR A 63 4.86 -7.56 3.07
N LYS A 64 4.32 -8.77 2.98
CA LYS A 64 3.04 -9.17 3.58
C LYS A 64 3.29 -9.87 4.91
N LEU A 65 2.52 -9.53 5.94
CA LEU A 65 2.58 -10.18 7.26
C LEU A 65 1.79 -11.49 7.25
N VAL A 66 2.46 -12.63 7.14
CA VAL A 66 1.84 -13.94 6.88
C VAL A 66 1.05 -14.46 8.07
N ASN A 67 1.61 -14.35 9.27
CA ASN A 67 1.04 -14.98 10.46
C ASN A 67 0.14 -14.05 11.29
N GLY A 68 -0.18 -12.84 10.80
CA GLY A 68 -1.01 -11.85 11.49
C GLY A 68 -0.69 -11.69 12.98
N ASN A 69 -1.71 -11.36 13.78
CA ASN A 69 -1.74 -11.60 15.23
C ASN A 69 -0.77 -10.77 16.10
N LEU A 70 -0.24 -9.64 15.63
CA LEU A 70 0.50 -8.75 16.53
C LEU A 70 -0.45 -8.16 17.58
N ILE A 71 -0.22 -8.50 18.86
CA ILE A 71 -0.84 -7.83 20.00
C ILE A 71 0.26 -7.09 20.74
N LEU A 72 0.28 -5.75 20.61
CA LEU A 72 1.19 -4.90 21.36
C LEU A 72 0.37 -3.99 22.27
N GLY A 73 0.53 -4.18 23.58
CA GLY A 73 -0.34 -3.55 24.57
C GLY A 73 -1.79 -3.95 24.34
N GLU A 74 -2.67 -2.96 24.16
CA GLU A 74 -4.10 -3.15 23.90
C GLU A 74 -4.46 -3.08 22.40
N THR A 75 -3.46 -3.08 21.51
CA THR A 75 -3.67 -2.98 20.06
C THR A 75 -3.46 -4.34 19.39
N GLU A 76 -4.46 -4.78 18.64
CA GLU A 76 -4.40 -5.97 17.78
C GLU A 76 -4.28 -5.58 16.30
N MET A 77 -3.34 -6.19 15.59
CA MET A 77 -3.24 -6.11 14.13
C MET A 77 -4.21 -7.08 13.44
N LEU A 78 -4.31 -6.95 12.11
CA LEU A 78 -5.14 -7.83 11.27
C LEU A 78 -4.80 -9.32 11.47
N LEU A 79 -5.85 -10.15 11.44
CA LEU A 79 -5.74 -11.60 11.54
C LEU A 79 -5.03 -12.19 10.31
N PRO A 80 -4.45 -13.40 10.41
CA PRO A 80 -3.87 -14.11 9.27
C PRO A 80 -4.86 -14.19 8.10
N GLY A 81 -4.36 -13.95 6.88
CA GLY A 81 -5.19 -13.97 5.68
C GLY A 81 -6.05 -12.72 5.46
N GLN A 82 -6.13 -11.80 6.41
CA GLN A 82 -6.82 -10.51 6.24
C GLN A 82 -5.83 -9.45 5.75
N TYR A 83 -5.40 -9.61 4.51
CA TYR A 83 -4.50 -8.67 3.87
C TYR A 83 -5.28 -7.49 3.28
N LEU A 84 -4.70 -6.30 3.34
CA LEU A 84 -5.20 -5.13 2.64
C LEU A 84 -4.39 -4.94 1.35
N THR A 85 -3.54 -3.92 1.31
CA THR A 85 -2.72 -3.61 0.13
C THR A 85 -1.67 -4.69 -0.19
N SER A 86 -1.31 -5.52 0.78
CA SER A 86 -0.27 -6.56 0.62
C SER A 86 -0.70 -7.81 -0.15
N ASP A 87 -1.94 -7.86 -0.63
CA ASP A 87 -2.49 -8.93 -1.48
C ASP A 87 -3.14 -8.37 -2.75
N ALA A 88 -2.77 -7.15 -3.12
CA ALA A 88 -3.35 -6.49 -4.29
C ALA A 88 -2.95 -7.20 -5.60
N GLU A 89 -3.96 -7.52 -6.42
CA GLU A 89 -3.76 -8.00 -7.79
C GLU A 89 -3.65 -6.82 -8.77
N LEU A 90 -2.70 -6.90 -9.70
CA LEU A 90 -2.55 -5.91 -10.78
C LEU A 90 -3.37 -6.32 -12.01
N LEU A 91 -4.68 -6.04 -11.98
CA LEU A 91 -5.64 -6.43 -13.03
C LEU A 91 -5.33 -5.84 -14.42
N GLN A 92 -4.69 -4.68 -14.48
CA GLN A 92 -4.17 -4.10 -15.70
C GLN A 92 -2.75 -3.60 -15.47
N SER A 93 -1.83 -4.04 -16.32
CA SER A 93 -0.44 -3.61 -16.27
C SER A 93 -0.32 -2.17 -16.80
N GLY A 94 -0.62 -1.22 -15.94
CA GLY A 94 -0.17 0.16 -16.08
C GLY A 94 1.33 0.26 -15.83
N LYS A 95 1.79 1.42 -15.37
CA LYS A 95 3.15 1.50 -14.83
C LYS A 95 3.21 0.69 -13.52
N HIS A 96 4.25 -0.14 -13.38
CA HIS A 96 4.49 -0.89 -12.15
C HIS A 96 4.46 -0.01 -10.90
N PRO A 97 3.78 -0.41 -9.79
CA PRO A 97 3.68 0.41 -8.59
C PRO A 97 5.05 0.78 -8.00
N GLY A 98 5.19 2.05 -7.62
CA GLY A 98 6.22 2.49 -6.67
C GLY A 98 5.71 2.39 -5.24
N LYS A 99 6.60 2.58 -4.25
CA LYS A 99 6.23 2.58 -2.82
C LYS A 99 5.03 3.48 -2.53
N THR A 100 5.03 4.71 -3.05
CA THR A 100 3.99 5.71 -2.76
C THR A 100 2.61 5.30 -3.25
N ASN A 101 2.52 4.55 -4.36
CA ASN A 101 1.23 4.05 -4.84
C ASN A 101 0.60 3.07 -3.85
N ILE A 102 1.42 2.20 -3.25
CA ILE A 102 0.96 1.24 -2.25
C ILE A 102 0.58 1.95 -0.95
N THR A 103 1.39 2.91 -0.48
CA THR A 103 1.08 3.64 0.76
C THR A 103 -0.14 4.56 0.61
N ASP A 104 -0.37 5.16 -0.56
CA ASP A 104 -1.59 5.95 -0.84
C ASP A 104 -2.84 5.05 -0.78
N ALA A 105 -2.78 3.87 -1.40
CA ALA A 105 -3.87 2.89 -1.34
C ALA A 105 -4.13 2.40 0.09
N ASP A 106 -3.06 2.14 0.86
CA ASP A 106 -3.17 1.66 2.23
C ASP A 106 -3.82 2.68 3.16
N ASN A 107 -3.41 3.95 3.03
CA ASN A 107 -4.02 5.05 3.76
C ASN A 107 -5.49 5.25 3.38
N ALA A 108 -5.84 5.12 2.10
CA ALA A 108 -7.22 5.20 1.65
C ALA A 108 -8.08 4.08 2.29
N LEU A 109 -7.59 2.84 2.31
CA LEU A 109 -8.27 1.71 2.94
C LEU A 109 -8.41 1.88 4.46
N ASN A 110 -7.37 2.40 5.13
CA ASN A 110 -7.40 2.70 6.56
C ASN A 110 -8.41 3.79 6.94
N ILE A 111 -8.81 4.65 6.00
CA ILE A 111 -9.92 5.59 6.19
C ILE A 111 -11.25 4.90 5.87
N LEU A 112 -11.35 4.21 4.72
CA LEU A 112 -12.57 3.56 4.26
C LEU A 112 -13.12 2.49 5.21
N ARG A 113 -12.27 1.83 6.01
CA ARG A 113 -12.71 0.86 7.04
C ARG A 113 -13.70 1.44 8.06
N TYR A 114 -13.75 2.77 8.22
CA TYR A 114 -14.69 3.43 9.13
C TYR A 114 -16.01 3.85 8.45
N PHE A 115 -16.12 3.70 7.13
CA PHE A 115 -17.26 4.15 6.32
C PHE A 115 -17.86 3.00 5.50
N GLN A 116 -18.19 1.89 6.19
CA GLN A 116 -18.68 0.66 5.56
C GLN A 116 -20.21 0.63 5.38
N ASP A 117 -20.94 1.54 6.01
CA ASP A 117 -22.41 1.57 6.02
C ASP A 117 -23.03 2.22 4.77
N LYS A 118 -22.23 2.99 4.00
CA LYS A 118 -22.67 3.73 2.83
C LYS A 118 -21.60 3.76 1.73
N PRO A 119 -21.99 3.96 0.45
CA PRO A 119 -21.06 4.27 -0.63
C PRO A 119 -20.13 5.42 -0.24
N SER A 120 -18.83 5.13 -0.21
CA SER A 120 -17.80 6.03 0.31
C SER A 120 -16.60 6.07 -0.61
N VAL A 121 -16.03 7.27 -0.79
CA VAL A 121 -14.84 7.51 -1.62
C VAL A 121 -13.84 8.32 -0.83
N VAL A 122 -12.58 7.90 -0.88
CA VAL A 122 -11.43 8.61 -0.33
C VAL A 122 -10.42 8.82 -1.46
N ILE A 123 -9.95 10.05 -1.62
CA ILE A 123 -8.91 10.43 -2.56
C ILE A 123 -7.68 10.84 -1.75
N VAL A 124 -6.54 10.22 -2.06
CA VAL A 124 -5.28 10.40 -1.35
C VAL A 124 -4.21 10.87 -2.32
N LYS A 125 -3.35 11.76 -1.85
CA LYS A 125 -2.15 12.19 -2.57
C LYS A 125 -1.00 12.33 -1.58
N HIS A 126 0.11 11.63 -1.86
CA HIS A 126 1.31 11.68 -1.04
C HIS A 126 1.01 11.39 0.45
N ASN A 127 0.26 10.32 0.70
CA ASN A 127 -0.22 9.84 1.99
C ASN A 127 -1.20 10.76 2.72
N ASN A 128 -1.67 11.83 2.08
CA ASN A 128 -2.62 12.77 2.68
C ASN A 128 -3.99 12.68 1.99
N PRO A 129 -5.11 12.57 2.74
CA PRO A 129 -6.43 12.63 2.14
C PRO A 129 -6.71 14.05 1.63
N CYS A 130 -6.96 14.19 0.34
CA CYS A 130 -7.40 15.44 -0.27
C CYS A 130 -8.92 15.51 -0.47
N GLY A 131 -9.61 14.37 -0.36
CA GLY A 131 -11.06 14.31 -0.38
C GLY A 131 -11.59 13.04 0.27
N ALA A 132 -12.68 13.16 1.02
CA ALA A 132 -13.42 12.02 1.55
C ALA A 132 -14.91 12.36 1.60
N ALA A 133 -15.75 11.48 1.08
CA ALA A 133 -17.19 11.68 1.10
C ALA A 133 -17.96 10.36 1.12
N CYS A 134 -19.12 10.39 1.77
CA CYS A 134 -20.12 9.32 1.76
C CYS A 134 -21.39 9.83 1.06
N SER A 135 -22.08 8.98 0.31
CA SER A 135 -23.38 9.33 -0.27
C SER A 135 -24.27 8.12 -0.53
N SER A 136 -25.40 8.32 -1.20
CA SER A 136 -26.34 7.27 -1.63
C SER A 136 -25.84 6.48 -2.85
N SER A 137 -24.86 7.00 -3.59
CA SER A 137 -24.22 6.29 -4.71
C SER A 137 -22.72 6.59 -4.73
N LEU A 138 -21.94 5.67 -5.33
CA LEU A 138 -20.49 5.86 -5.50
C LEU A 138 -20.16 7.05 -6.40
N GLU A 139 -20.96 7.29 -7.44
CA GLU A 139 -20.81 8.44 -8.35
C GLU A 139 -20.91 9.77 -7.58
N ASP A 140 -21.95 9.94 -6.76
CA ASP A 140 -22.14 11.17 -5.99
C ASP A 140 -21.08 11.30 -4.87
N ALA A 141 -20.71 10.20 -4.22
CA ALA A 141 -19.61 10.19 -3.26
C ALA A 141 -18.28 10.61 -3.92
N TYR A 142 -17.98 10.08 -5.11
CA TYR A 142 -16.79 10.45 -5.87
C TYR A 142 -16.80 11.93 -6.23
N HIS A 143 -17.90 12.43 -6.79
CA HIS A 143 -18.02 13.85 -7.13
C HIS A 143 -17.80 14.72 -5.90
N LYS A 144 -18.44 14.43 -4.78
CA LYS A 144 -18.26 15.18 -3.52
C LYS A 144 -16.82 15.14 -3.00
N ALA A 145 -16.18 13.97 -3.00
CA ALA A 145 -14.78 13.83 -2.57
C ALA A 145 -13.84 14.63 -3.50
N TYR A 146 -14.04 14.53 -4.82
CA TYR A 146 -13.28 15.28 -5.82
C TYR A 146 -13.46 16.80 -5.68
N MET A 147 -14.66 17.26 -5.30
CA MET A 147 -14.93 18.68 -5.05
C MET A 147 -14.23 19.26 -3.83
N ALA A 148 -13.77 18.44 -2.88
CA ALA A 148 -13.18 18.91 -1.62
C ALA A 148 -11.86 19.68 -1.85
N ASP A 149 -10.97 19.11 -2.67
CA ASP A 149 -9.77 19.78 -3.17
C ASP A 149 -9.43 19.28 -4.58
N ARG A 150 -9.99 19.96 -5.59
CA ARG A 150 -9.78 19.62 -7.01
C ARG A 150 -8.34 19.81 -7.51
N VAL A 151 -7.53 20.61 -6.82
CA VAL A 151 -6.15 20.89 -7.25
C VAL A 151 -5.23 19.75 -6.78
N ALA A 152 -5.51 19.22 -5.59
CA ALA A 152 -4.80 18.06 -5.09
C ALA A 152 -5.30 16.75 -5.72
N ALA A 153 -6.62 16.56 -5.86
CA ALA A 153 -7.25 15.32 -6.35
C ALA A 153 -6.89 14.93 -7.80
#